data_AF-A0AA38ZC47-F1
#
_entry.id   AF-A0AA38ZC47-F1
#
_cell.length_a   1.000
_cell.length_b   1.000
_cell.length_c   1.000
_cell.angle_alpha   90.00
_cell.angle_beta   90.00
_cell.angle_gamma   90.00
#
_symmetry.space_group_name_H-M   'P 1'
#
loop_
_entity.id
_entity.type
_entity.pdbx_description
1 polymer ?
#
loop_
_entity_poly.entity_id
_entity_poly.type
_entity_poly.pdbx_seq_one_letter_code
_entity_poly.pdbx_strand_id
1 'polypeptide(L)'
;MGVLSEGAVGNANGNEVGTTASFAGYMETRGVREARVLASELCRHMYTLGWFSGTGGSITIKVHDDSIPKPRQLVVISPSGVQKERMVPEDMYVLSSDGFILSTPPLKPYPHKPPKCTDCAPLFMKVYEMRDAGAVIHSHGMESCIVTMILPFSKEFRITHMEMIKGIKGHGYHDELVVPIIENTAHEAELVESLTEAITAYPKTTAVLVRNHGVYVWGDSWISAKTQAECYHYLFDAAIKLHQLGLDWSTPTHGPIRSINGIWGCNGTMSRGLKVGGLSLDDMIEPSQRCILLDIEGTTTPISFVTDVLFPYAHANVGKHLAATFDSEETQDDINLLRSQIQHDLEQGVVGAVPIPPDYVGKELVIASFVANVEAMIRADRNITALKQLQGHIWRTGFQSNELVGVVFDDVPEALERWHASGIKVLYLLSLFIYYFLSFASISCPIPL
;
A
#
# COMPACT_ATOMS: atom_id res chain seq x y z
N MET A 1 17.85 51.87 -37.23
CA MET A 1 17.60 50.58 -37.92
C MET A 1 18.97 50.00 -38.28
N GLY A 2 19.54 49.19 -37.38
CA GLY A 2 20.90 48.61 -37.51
C GLY A 2 20.88 47.43 -38.47
N VAL A 3 21.76 47.36 -39.47
CA VAL A 3 23.17 46.90 -39.43
C VAL A 3 23.28 45.46 -38.92
N LEU A 4 23.28 44.51 -39.85
CA LEU A 4 23.74 43.14 -39.67
C LEU A 4 25.27 43.16 -39.71
N SER A 5 25.92 42.90 -38.57
CA SER A 5 27.36 42.65 -38.50
C SER A 5 27.60 41.18 -38.19
N GLU A 6 28.27 40.48 -39.11
CA GLU A 6 29.04 39.28 -38.82
C GLU A 6 30.09 39.59 -37.74
N GLY A 7 30.26 38.70 -36.77
CA GLY A 7 31.25 38.88 -35.71
C GLY A 7 31.37 37.68 -34.76
N ALA A 8 32.37 36.86 -35.04
CA ALA A 8 33.14 36.03 -34.10
C ALA A 8 32.46 34.83 -33.40
N VAL A 9 32.45 33.69 -34.10
CA VAL A 9 32.71 32.40 -33.44
C VAL A 9 34.20 32.40 -33.07
N GLY A 10 34.48 32.73 -31.82
CA GLY A 10 35.80 32.63 -31.23
C GLY A 10 36.22 31.17 -31.13
N ASN A 11 37.16 30.78 -31.99
CA ASN A 11 37.91 29.55 -31.92
C ASN A 11 38.77 29.55 -30.63
N ALA A 12 38.33 28.83 -29.61
CA ALA A 12 39.20 28.37 -28.51
C ALA A 12 39.49 26.88 -28.71
N ASN A 13 40.25 26.59 -29.77
CA ASN A 13 40.99 25.35 -29.90
C ASN A 13 41.99 25.24 -28.75
N GLY A 14 41.88 24.17 -27.96
CA GLY A 14 43.01 23.67 -27.18
C GLY A 14 42.72 23.26 -25.73
N ASN A 15 41.68 22.45 -25.46
CA ASN A 15 41.71 21.52 -24.31
C ASN A 15 40.61 20.43 -24.24
N GLU A 16 39.59 20.39 -25.11
CA GLU A 16 38.51 19.39 -24.97
C GLU A 16 38.81 17.99 -25.53
N VAL A 17 39.87 17.83 -26.33
CA VAL A 17 40.19 16.51 -26.93
C VAL A 17 40.95 15.60 -25.95
N GLY A 18 41.47 16.14 -24.84
CA GLY A 18 42.30 15.40 -23.88
C GLY A 18 41.53 14.57 -22.83
N THR A 19 40.27 14.94 -22.52
CA THR A 19 39.51 14.31 -21.43
C THR A 19 38.74 13.07 -21.89
N THR A 20 38.01 13.14 -23.01
CA THR A 20 37.20 12.02 -23.53
C THR A 20 38.04 10.81 -23.98
N ALA A 21 39.20 11.04 -24.62
CA ALA A 21 40.14 9.98 -25.01
C ALA A 21 40.69 9.19 -23.80
N SER A 22 40.72 9.81 -22.62
CA SER A 22 41.25 9.21 -21.39
C SER A 22 40.27 8.31 -20.62
N PHE A 23 38.97 8.39 -20.98
CA PHE A 23 37.90 7.59 -20.37
C PHE A 23 37.47 6.39 -21.23
N ALA A 24 37.74 6.42 -22.53
CA ALA A 24 37.33 5.38 -23.47
C ALA A 24 37.74 3.97 -23.05
N GLY A 25 38.95 3.80 -22.48
CA GLY A 25 39.42 2.50 -21.98
C GLY A 25 38.68 1.99 -20.75
N TYR A 26 38.09 2.87 -19.94
CA TYR A 26 37.36 2.50 -18.71
C TYR A 26 35.90 2.14 -18.96
N MET A 27 35.31 2.60 -20.07
CA MET A 27 33.89 2.38 -20.38
C MET A 27 33.55 0.91 -20.65
N GLU A 28 34.53 0.17 -21.16
CA GLU A 28 34.43 -1.25 -21.51
C GLU A 28 35.02 -2.14 -20.41
N THR A 29 35.19 -1.62 -19.19
CA THR A 29 35.64 -2.42 -18.06
C THR A 29 34.57 -3.38 -17.60
N ARG A 30 34.99 -4.41 -16.86
CA ARG A 30 34.08 -5.39 -16.29
C ARG A 30 33.10 -4.73 -15.31
N GLY A 31 33.56 -3.82 -14.46
CA GLY A 31 32.70 -3.16 -13.48
C GLY A 31 31.60 -2.31 -14.12
N VAL A 32 31.88 -1.61 -15.23
CA VAL A 32 30.84 -0.84 -15.95
C VAL A 32 29.78 -1.78 -16.53
N ARG A 33 30.18 -2.91 -17.13
CA ARG A 33 29.23 -3.90 -17.68
C ARG A 33 28.35 -4.51 -16.58
N GLU A 34 28.93 -4.90 -15.45
CA GLU A 34 28.19 -5.44 -14.31
C GLU A 34 27.22 -4.41 -13.72
N ALA A 35 27.64 -3.15 -13.59
CA ALA A 35 26.77 -2.06 -13.10
C ALA A 35 25.57 -1.80 -14.03
N ARG A 36 25.76 -1.87 -15.36
CA ARG A 36 24.67 -1.74 -16.34
C ARG A 36 23.66 -2.89 -16.20
N VAL A 37 24.14 -4.13 -16.10
CA VAL A 37 23.29 -5.31 -15.90
C VAL A 37 22.47 -5.17 -14.62
N LEU A 38 23.14 -4.84 -13.51
CA LEU A 38 22.51 -4.64 -12.22
C LEU A 38 21.45 -3.53 -12.26
N ALA A 39 21.75 -2.38 -12.87
CA ALA A 39 20.78 -1.30 -12.99
C ALA A 39 19.53 -1.73 -13.78
N SER A 40 19.70 -2.50 -14.87
CA SER A 40 18.58 -3.01 -15.68
C SER A 40 17.73 -4.04 -14.93
N GLU A 41 18.36 -4.88 -14.10
CA GLU A 41 17.65 -5.83 -13.22
C GLU A 41 16.89 -5.12 -12.11
N LEU A 42 17.52 -4.14 -11.47
CA LEU A 42 16.87 -3.33 -10.43
C LEU A 42 15.68 -2.56 -10.98
N CYS A 43 15.77 -1.95 -12.17
CA CYS A 43 14.63 -1.28 -12.78
C CYS A 43 13.44 -2.22 -13.03
N ARG A 44 13.71 -3.47 -13.45
CA ARG A 44 12.68 -4.51 -13.58
C ARG A 44 12.02 -4.81 -12.24
N HIS A 45 12.82 -5.00 -11.20
CA HIS A 45 12.31 -5.27 -9.86
C HIS A 45 11.50 -4.08 -9.29
N MET A 46 12.01 -2.85 -9.39
CA MET A 46 11.32 -1.66 -8.91
C MET A 46 10.01 -1.39 -9.66
N TYR A 47 9.92 -1.78 -10.94
CA TYR A 47 8.66 -1.75 -11.68
C TYR A 47 7.62 -2.71 -11.07
N THR A 48 8.02 -3.93 -10.69
CA THR A 48 7.10 -4.90 -10.06
C THR A 48 6.59 -4.45 -8.70
N LEU A 49 7.35 -3.58 -8.01
CA LEU A 49 6.95 -2.93 -6.76
C LEU A 49 6.06 -1.69 -6.98
N GLY A 50 5.86 -1.26 -8.23
CA GLY A 50 5.08 -0.06 -8.57
C GLY A 50 5.84 1.26 -8.48
N TRP A 51 7.13 1.24 -8.14
CA TRP A 51 7.92 2.45 -7.93
C TRP A 51 8.34 3.14 -9.23
N PHE A 52 8.49 2.37 -10.31
CA PHE A 52 9.03 2.81 -11.61
C PHE A 52 7.96 2.70 -12.72
N SER A 53 6.68 2.88 -12.37
CA SER A 53 5.55 2.79 -13.29
C SER A 53 5.45 4.00 -14.24
N GLY A 54 4.86 3.82 -15.42
CA GLY A 54 4.54 4.93 -16.32
C GLY A 54 5.75 5.69 -16.88
N THR A 55 6.91 5.03 -17.02
CA THR A 55 8.22 5.62 -17.36
C THR A 55 8.89 6.47 -16.26
N GLY A 56 8.18 6.66 -15.15
CA GLY A 56 8.63 7.35 -13.94
C GLY A 56 9.68 6.57 -13.16
N GLY A 57 10.25 7.23 -12.15
CA GLY A 57 11.39 6.74 -11.40
C GLY A 57 12.70 6.65 -12.21
N SER A 58 13.81 6.55 -11.50
CA SER A 58 15.15 6.45 -12.10
C SER A 58 16.16 5.92 -11.07
N ILE A 59 17.25 5.31 -11.53
CA ILE A 59 18.31 4.80 -10.67
C ILE A 59 19.69 5.20 -11.19
N THR A 60 20.61 5.46 -10.27
CA THR A 60 22.04 5.58 -10.55
C THR A 60 22.85 4.65 -9.67
N ILE A 61 23.95 4.14 -10.21
CA ILE A 61 24.90 3.29 -9.50
C ILE A 61 26.32 3.78 -9.78
N LYS A 62 27.09 4.07 -8.74
CA LYS A 62 28.53 4.34 -8.80
C LYS A 62 29.26 3.03 -9.13
N VAL A 63 30.09 3.04 -10.17
CA VAL A 63 30.78 1.84 -10.68
C VAL A 63 31.94 1.45 -9.76
N HIS A 64 31.86 0.33 -9.05
CA HIS A 64 32.99 -0.14 -8.26
C HIS A 64 33.93 -0.99 -9.12
N ASP A 65 35.04 -0.40 -9.57
CA ASP A 65 36.08 -1.08 -10.35
C ASP A 65 37.46 -0.55 -9.95
N ASP A 66 38.32 -1.41 -9.40
CA ASP A 66 39.67 -1.05 -8.93
C ASP A 66 40.59 -0.56 -10.05
N SER A 67 40.27 -0.87 -11.31
CA SER A 67 41.01 -0.35 -12.47
C SER A 67 40.71 1.13 -12.76
N ILE A 68 39.64 1.67 -12.19
CA ILE A 68 39.23 3.06 -12.38
C ILE A 68 39.74 3.91 -11.21
N PRO A 69 40.64 4.88 -11.44
CA PRO A 69 41.08 5.78 -10.38
C PRO A 69 39.90 6.51 -9.74
N LYS A 70 39.89 6.70 -8.42
CA LYS A 70 38.82 7.42 -7.71
C LYS A 70 38.43 8.78 -8.32
N PRO A 71 39.36 9.64 -8.79
CA PRO A 71 39.00 10.90 -9.46
C PRO A 71 38.29 10.73 -10.82
N ARG A 72 38.29 9.51 -11.36
CA ARG A 72 37.66 9.13 -12.64
C ARG A 72 36.48 8.17 -12.42
N GLN A 73 35.91 8.18 -11.22
CA GLN A 73 34.77 7.37 -10.85
C GLN A 73 33.63 7.55 -11.86
N LEU A 74 33.11 6.42 -12.36
CA LEU A 74 32.00 6.40 -13.31
C LEU A 74 30.67 6.16 -12.59
N VAL A 75 29.60 6.69 -13.17
CA VAL A 75 28.22 6.48 -12.71
C VAL A 75 27.38 5.96 -13.87
N VAL A 76 26.68 4.85 -13.65
CA VAL A 76 25.66 4.32 -14.57
C VAL A 76 24.32 4.93 -14.19
N ILE A 77 23.54 5.38 -15.17
CA ILE A 77 22.23 6.02 -14.97
C ILE A 77 21.18 5.49 -15.95
N SER A 78 19.97 5.25 -15.45
CA SER A 78 18.85 4.84 -16.29
C SER A 78 18.31 6.01 -17.13
N PRO A 79 17.91 5.76 -18.39
CA PRO A 79 17.30 6.77 -19.25
C PRO A 79 15.87 7.16 -18.82
N SER A 80 15.43 8.33 -19.26
CA SER A 80 14.04 8.81 -19.11
C SER A 80 13.16 8.44 -20.31
N GLY A 81 11.84 8.39 -20.08
CA GLY A 81 10.83 8.20 -21.12
C GLY A 81 10.79 6.79 -21.73
N VAL A 82 11.34 5.79 -21.03
CA VAL A 82 11.32 4.39 -21.46
C VAL A 82 10.61 3.50 -20.44
N GLN A 83 10.08 2.38 -20.94
CA GLN A 83 9.54 1.28 -20.13
C GLN A 83 10.67 0.64 -19.32
N LYS A 84 10.72 0.94 -18.02
CA LYS A 84 11.83 0.60 -17.11
C LYS A 84 12.00 -0.92 -16.96
N GLU A 85 10.92 -1.67 -17.06
CA GLU A 85 10.88 -3.14 -17.01
C GLU A 85 11.39 -3.84 -18.27
N ARG A 86 11.57 -3.10 -19.37
CA ARG A 86 12.05 -3.66 -20.64
C ARG A 86 13.46 -3.22 -21.00
N MET A 87 14.12 -2.47 -20.11
CA MET A 87 15.46 -1.97 -20.36
C MET A 87 16.48 -3.10 -20.41
N VAL A 88 17.40 -2.97 -21.35
CA VAL A 88 18.61 -3.81 -21.45
C VAL A 88 19.85 -3.02 -21.01
N PRO A 89 20.98 -3.66 -20.69
CA PRO A 89 22.18 -2.98 -20.21
C PRO A 89 22.71 -1.90 -21.16
N GLU A 90 22.49 -2.08 -22.47
CA GLU A 90 22.90 -1.15 -23.52
C GLU A 90 22.05 0.13 -23.54
N ASP A 91 20.85 0.11 -22.94
CA ASP A 91 19.99 1.28 -22.80
C ASP A 91 20.49 2.27 -21.71
N MET A 92 21.54 1.91 -20.96
CA MET A 92 22.07 2.74 -19.88
C MET A 92 23.05 3.81 -20.38
N TYR A 93 23.01 4.97 -19.73
CA TYR A 93 24.01 6.02 -19.86
C TYR A 93 25.17 5.79 -18.89
N VAL A 94 26.35 6.30 -19.24
CA VAL A 94 27.51 6.37 -18.33
C VAL A 94 27.99 7.81 -18.25
N LEU A 95 28.11 8.32 -17.03
CA LEU A 95 28.54 9.67 -16.72
C LEU A 95 29.88 9.65 -15.97
N SER A 96 30.62 10.75 -16.07
CA SER A 96 31.76 11.03 -15.20
C SER A 96 31.32 11.41 -13.79
N SER A 97 32.26 11.49 -12.85
CA SER A 97 32.03 11.99 -11.49
C SER A 97 31.47 13.41 -11.44
N ASP A 98 31.73 14.22 -12.46
CA ASP A 98 31.25 15.60 -12.58
C ASP A 98 29.92 15.70 -13.34
N GLY A 99 29.34 14.57 -13.76
CA GLY A 99 28.03 14.49 -14.42
C GLY A 99 28.06 14.63 -15.93
N PHE A 100 29.24 14.69 -16.57
CA PHE A 100 29.33 14.72 -18.03
C PHE A 100 28.99 13.36 -18.63
N ILE A 101 28.17 13.35 -19.68
CA ILE A 101 27.80 12.12 -20.39
C ILE A 101 29.01 11.62 -21.18
N LEU A 102 29.47 10.41 -20.87
CA LEU A 102 30.60 9.75 -21.53
C LEU A 102 30.13 8.68 -22.53
N SER A 103 29.00 8.02 -22.26
CA SER A 103 28.37 7.04 -23.17
C SER A 103 26.87 7.19 -23.15
N THR A 104 26.30 7.13 -24.36
CA THR A 104 24.87 7.17 -24.64
C THR A 104 24.38 5.80 -25.13
N PRO A 105 23.09 5.49 -24.97
CA PRO A 105 22.47 4.31 -25.59
C PRO A 105 22.61 4.33 -27.12
N PRO A 106 22.63 3.16 -27.78
CA PRO A 106 22.65 3.09 -29.23
C PRO A 106 21.37 3.70 -29.81
N LEU A 107 21.50 4.36 -30.97
CA LEU A 107 20.36 4.89 -31.69
C LEU A 107 19.45 3.73 -32.12
N LYS A 108 18.18 3.78 -31.71
CA LYS A 108 17.17 2.83 -32.20
C LYS A 108 16.67 3.31 -33.58
N PRO A 109 16.47 2.39 -34.54
CA PRO A 109 15.95 2.75 -35.85
C PRO A 109 14.53 3.31 -35.74
N TYR A 110 14.14 4.12 -36.73
CA TYR A 110 12.79 4.67 -36.85
C TYR A 110 11.72 3.57 -36.70
N PRO A 111 10.60 3.79 -35.98
CA PRO A 111 10.08 5.07 -35.45
C PRO A 111 10.55 5.44 -34.04
N HIS A 112 11.52 4.71 -33.47
CA HIS A 112 11.91 4.89 -32.07
C HIS A 112 12.85 6.08 -31.90
N LYS A 113 12.52 7.01 -30.99
CA LYS A 113 13.47 8.05 -30.57
C LYS A 113 14.51 7.43 -29.63
N PRO A 114 15.77 7.88 -29.69
CA PRO A 114 16.75 7.47 -28.68
C PRO A 114 16.24 7.89 -27.29
N PRO A 115 16.45 7.05 -26.26
CA PRO A 115 16.16 7.45 -24.89
C PRO A 115 16.92 8.74 -24.57
N LYS A 116 16.34 9.61 -23.73
CA LYS A 116 17.07 10.78 -23.21
C LYS A 116 17.73 10.41 -21.90
N CYS A 117 18.82 11.10 -21.56
CA CYS A 117 19.30 11.09 -20.18
C CYS A 117 18.19 11.63 -19.27
N THR A 118 18.09 11.12 -18.05
CA THR A 118 17.05 11.51 -17.11
C THR A 118 17.22 12.94 -16.62
N ASP A 119 16.11 13.67 -16.49
CA ASP A 119 16.10 15.03 -15.94
C ASP A 119 16.46 15.03 -14.44
N CYS A 120 16.44 13.86 -13.77
CA CYS A 120 16.96 13.63 -12.43
C CYS A 120 18.49 13.68 -12.33
N ALA A 121 19.23 13.66 -13.44
CA ALA A 121 20.70 13.53 -13.41
C ALA A 121 21.39 14.60 -12.54
N PRO A 122 21.03 15.90 -12.63
CA PRO A 122 21.60 16.93 -11.74
C PRO A 122 21.35 16.67 -10.26
N LEU A 123 20.17 16.15 -9.89
CA LEU A 123 19.83 15.83 -8.50
C LEU A 123 20.68 14.67 -7.98
N PHE A 124 20.83 13.61 -8.78
CA PHE A 124 21.69 12.49 -8.41
C PHE A 124 23.14 12.90 -8.24
N MET A 125 23.67 13.70 -9.16
CA MET A 125 25.04 14.21 -9.05
C MET A 125 25.25 15.06 -7.81
N LYS A 126 24.25 15.88 -7.43
CA LYS A 126 24.28 16.65 -6.18
C LYS A 126 24.32 15.75 -4.94
N VAL A 127 23.57 14.64 -4.94
CA VAL A 127 23.63 13.64 -3.86
C VAL A 127 25.02 12.97 -3.79
N TYR A 128 25.62 12.61 -4.93
CA TYR A 128 26.99 12.07 -4.95
C TYR A 128 28.01 13.07 -4.37
N GLU A 129 27.92 14.34 -4.76
CA GLU A 129 28.79 15.41 -4.27
C GLU A 129 28.68 15.60 -2.75
N MET A 130 27.45 15.64 -2.21
CA MET A 130 27.21 16.00 -0.81
C MET A 130 27.22 14.83 0.17
N ARG A 131 27.10 13.59 -0.32
CA ARG A 131 26.93 12.39 0.52
C ARG A 131 27.85 11.23 0.18
N ASP A 132 28.67 11.36 -0.86
CA ASP A 132 29.52 10.28 -1.38
C ASP A 132 28.75 8.97 -1.59
N ALA A 133 27.49 9.07 -2.04
CA ALA A 133 26.61 7.91 -2.21
C ALA A 133 27.23 6.87 -3.16
N GLY A 134 26.88 5.59 -2.99
CA GLY A 134 27.19 4.51 -3.93
C GLY A 134 26.07 4.26 -4.94
N ALA A 135 24.84 4.63 -4.60
CA ALA A 135 23.69 4.58 -5.50
C ALA A 135 22.60 5.56 -5.04
N VAL A 136 21.78 6.00 -5.99
CA VAL A 136 20.61 6.84 -5.72
C VAL A 136 19.42 6.29 -6.49
N ILE A 137 18.28 6.17 -5.81
CA ILE A 137 17.00 5.71 -6.35
C ILE A 137 16.01 6.86 -6.25
N HIS A 138 15.36 7.16 -7.37
CA HIS A 138 14.19 8.01 -7.41
C HIS A 138 12.96 7.16 -7.67
N SER A 139 12.00 7.19 -6.75
CA SER A 139 10.78 6.37 -6.81
C SER A 139 9.54 7.27 -6.87
N HIS A 140 8.59 6.86 -7.72
CA HIS A 140 7.25 7.44 -7.84
C HIS A 140 6.18 6.56 -7.16
N GLY A 141 6.57 5.80 -6.13
CA GLY A 141 5.63 4.99 -5.35
C GLY A 141 4.43 5.82 -4.86
N MET A 142 3.23 5.24 -4.92
CA MET A 142 2.00 5.95 -4.60
C MET A 142 2.01 6.43 -3.14
N GLU A 143 2.53 5.61 -2.24
CA GLU A 143 2.71 5.87 -0.83
C GLU A 143 3.63 7.05 -0.55
N SER A 144 4.74 7.21 -1.29
CA SER A 144 5.63 8.37 -1.12
C SER A 144 4.99 9.65 -1.63
N CYS A 145 4.09 9.55 -2.62
CA CYS A 145 3.28 10.68 -3.08
C CYS A 145 2.19 11.05 -2.06
N ILE A 146 1.33 10.10 -1.66
CA ILE A 146 0.18 10.33 -0.79
C ILE A 146 0.61 10.79 0.62
N VAL A 147 1.69 10.23 1.18
CA VAL A 147 2.11 10.59 2.54
C VAL A 147 2.43 12.09 2.67
N THR A 148 2.91 12.72 1.59
CA THR A 148 3.17 14.17 1.55
C THR A 148 1.90 15.02 1.51
N MET A 149 0.75 14.42 1.19
CA MET A 149 -0.54 15.11 1.11
C MET A 149 -1.33 15.05 2.42
N ILE A 150 -1.03 14.10 3.31
CA ILE A 150 -1.75 13.93 4.59
C ILE A 150 -1.62 15.19 5.46
N LEU A 151 -0.43 15.79 5.50
CA LEU A 151 -0.14 17.05 6.19
C LEU A 151 0.40 18.09 5.17
N PRO A 152 -0.48 18.78 4.43
CA PRO A 152 -0.10 19.61 3.27
C PRO A 152 0.93 20.71 3.55
N PHE A 153 0.98 21.22 4.78
CA PHE A 153 1.89 22.31 5.17
C PHE A 153 3.13 21.81 5.90
N SER A 154 3.24 20.50 6.18
CA SER A 154 4.40 19.96 6.87
C SER A 154 5.62 19.93 5.95
N LYS A 155 6.76 20.40 6.45
CA LYS A 155 8.05 20.31 5.76
C LYS A 155 8.78 19.00 6.04
N GLU A 156 8.20 18.15 6.87
CA GLU A 156 8.81 16.91 7.35
C GLU A 156 7.77 15.80 7.41
N PHE A 157 8.19 14.60 7.03
CA PHE A 157 7.55 13.36 7.42
C PHE A 157 8.25 12.83 8.67
N ARG A 158 7.48 12.43 9.69
CA ARG A 158 7.97 11.94 10.98
C ARG A 158 7.30 10.63 11.32
N ILE A 159 8.05 9.62 11.75
CA ILE A 159 7.52 8.34 12.24
C ILE A 159 8.47 7.76 13.30
N THR A 160 7.95 7.06 14.30
CA THR A 160 8.76 6.47 15.37
C THR A 160 8.24 5.07 15.75
N HIS A 161 9.00 4.30 16.54
CA HIS A 161 8.56 3.03 17.14
C HIS A 161 8.11 1.95 16.15
N MET A 162 8.71 1.94 14.96
CA MET A 162 8.50 0.93 13.91
C MET A 162 9.79 0.16 13.64
N GLU A 163 9.71 -1.18 13.57
CA GLU A 163 10.89 -2.05 13.38
C GLU A 163 11.69 -1.72 12.10
N MET A 164 10.99 -1.31 11.04
CA MET A 164 11.61 -0.96 9.75
C MET A 164 12.48 0.29 9.80
N ILE A 165 12.40 1.12 10.86
CA ILE A 165 13.31 2.26 11.07
C ILE A 165 14.77 1.79 11.20
N LYS A 166 15.01 0.59 11.75
CA LYS A 166 16.36 0.01 11.89
C LYS A 166 17.06 -0.24 10.54
N GLY A 167 16.30 -0.33 9.46
CA GLY A 167 16.84 -0.45 8.11
C GLY A 167 17.35 0.86 7.53
N ILE A 168 17.07 1.99 8.19
CA ILE A 168 17.57 3.32 7.82
C ILE A 168 18.90 3.59 8.53
N LYS A 169 19.90 4.03 7.77
CA LYS A 169 21.25 4.28 8.29
C LYS A 169 21.20 5.23 9.49
N GLY A 170 21.80 4.82 10.60
CA GLY A 170 21.94 5.63 11.81
C GLY A 170 20.70 5.71 12.71
N HIS A 171 19.71 4.84 12.52
CA HIS A 171 18.49 4.80 13.33
C HIS A 171 18.27 3.41 13.98
N GLY A 172 17.67 3.41 15.16
CA GLY A 172 17.16 2.26 15.89
C GLY A 172 15.64 2.28 16.05
N TYR A 173 15.09 1.24 16.66
CA TYR A 173 13.63 1.08 16.82
C TYR A 173 12.94 2.25 17.55
N HIS A 174 13.57 2.75 18.62
CA HIS A 174 13.02 3.83 19.44
C HIS A 174 13.28 5.23 18.88
N ASP A 175 14.05 5.35 17.79
CA ASP A 175 14.36 6.65 17.21
C ASP A 175 13.14 7.22 16.47
N GLU A 176 13.11 8.54 16.36
CA GLU A 176 12.21 9.24 15.45
C GLU A 176 12.93 9.38 14.10
N LEU A 177 12.34 8.82 13.05
CA LEU A 177 12.78 9.05 11.69
C LEU A 177 12.15 10.33 11.16
N VAL A 178 12.99 11.25 10.69
CA VAL A 178 12.57 12.50 10.06
C VAL A 178 13.04 12.53 8.61
N VAL A 179 12.12 12.72 7.67
CA VAL A 179 12.41 12.85 6.23
C VAL A 179 11.95 14.23 5.75
N PRO A 180 12.86 15.09 5.25
CA PRO A 180 12.45 16.39 4.73
C PRO A 180 11.57 16.26 3.48
N ILE A 181 10.62 17.17 3.35
CA ILE A 181 9.70 17.30 2.21
C ILE A 181 10.01 18.63 1.50
N ILE A 182 10.32 18.56 0.21
CA ILE A 182 10.48 19.72 -0.66
C ILE A 182 9.26 19.87 -1.57
N GLU A 183 8.97 21.09 -2.00
CA GLU A 183 7.89 21.37 -2.93
C GLU A 183 8.28 20.98 -4.36
N ASN A 184 7.32 20.42 -5.10
CA ASN A 184 7.54 20.03 -6.49
C ASN A 184 7.57 21.24 -7.43
N THR A 185 8.27 21.10 -8.55
CA THR A 185 8.37 22.09 -9.62
C THR A 185 7.93 21.47 -10.95
N ALA A 186 7.68 22.30 -11.96
CA ALA A 186 7.32 21.81 -13.29
C ALA A 186 8.50 21.12 -14.01
N HIS A 187 9.73 21.50 -13.66
CA HIS A 187 10.95 20.98 -14.23
C HIS A 187 11.86 20.43 -13.13
N GLU A 188 12.20 19.14 -13.21
CA GLU A 188 13.00 18.45 -12.19
C GLU A 188 14.32 19.17 -11.88
N ALA A 189 14.99 19.75 -12.89
CA ALA A 189 16.23 20.49 -12.71
C ALA A 189 16.13 21.69 -11.75
N GLU A 190 14.93 22.25 -11.55
CA GLU A 190 14.69 23.35 -10.61
C GLU A 190 14.67 22.87 -9.14
N LEU A 191 14.53 21.57 -8.88
CA LEU A 191 14.55 20.99 -7.55
C LEU A 191 15.96 20.92 -6.92
N VAL A 192 17.02 21.19 -7.69
CA VAL A 192 18.40 21.02 -7.23
C VAL A 192 18.71 21.90 -6.00
N GLU A 193 18.24 23.15 -6.00
CA GLU A 193 18.46 24.08 -4.88
C GLU A 193 17.74 23.62 -3.61
N SER A 194 16.44 23.33 -3.69
CA SER A 194 15.67 22.87 -2.54
C SER A 194 16.14 21.51 -2.01
N LEU A 195 16.57 20.60 -2.90
CA LEU A 195 17.22 19.34 -2.51
C LEU A 195 18.53 19.61 -1.75
N THR A 196 19.36 20.54 -2.24
CA THR A 196 20.63 20.92 -1.61
C THR A 196 20.40 21.49 -0.21
N GLU A 197 19.42 22.37 -0.07
CA GLU A 197 19.03 22.94 1.23
C GLU A 197 18.53 21.87 2.19
N ALA A 198 17.65 20.97 1.74
CA ALA A 198 17.14 19.86 2.54
C ALA A 198 18.28 18.92 2.98
N ILE A 199 19.18 18.55 2.08
CA ILE A 199 20.34 17.73 2.42
C ILE A 199 21.24 18.48 3.43
N THR A 200 21.44 19.78 3.30
CA THR A 200 22.25 20.56 4.24
C THR A 200 21.63 20.64 5.63
N ALA A 201 20.31 20.89 5.70
CA ALA A 201 19.59 21.04 6.96
C ALA A 201 19.43 19.71 7.73
N TYR A 202 19.40 18.58 7.01
CA TYR A 202 19.20 17.24 7.59
C TYR A 202 20.43 16.36 7.33
N PRO A 203 21.55 16.53 8.05
CA PRO A 203 22.82 15.85 7.76
C PRO A 203 22.75 14.32 7.87
N LYS A 204 21.82 13.80 8.69
CA LYS A 204 21.61 12.36 8.87
C LYS A 204 20.62 11.75 7.88
N THR A 205 19.90 12.55 7.08
CA THR A 205 18.91 12.00 6.16
C THR A 205 19.57 11.19 5.05
N THR A 206 18.89 10.11 4.65
CA THR A 206 19.22 9.32 3.45
C THR A 206 18.11 9.37 2.41
N ALA A 207 17.10 10.22 2.63
CA ALA A 207 16.03 10.47 1.68
C ALA A 207 15.51 11.92 1.72
N VAL A 208 14.92 12.34 0.60
CA VAL A 208 14.11 13.56 0.51
C VAL A 208 12.82 13.23 -0.24
N LEU A 209 11.68 13.59 0.35
CA LEU A 209 10.37 13.50 -0.29
C LEU A 209 10.14 14.75 -1.14
N VAL A 210 9.52 14.56 -2.31
CA VAL A 210 9.06 15.64 -3.18
C VAL A 210 7.54 15.59 -3.21
N ARG A 211 6.89 16.66 -2.72
CA ARG A 211 5.44 16.69 -2.52
C ARG A 211 4.70 16.40 -3.82
N ASN A 212 3.67 15.55 -3.79
CA ASN A 212 2.88 15.18 -4.97
C ASN A 212 3.68 14.54 -6.12
N HIS A 213 4.86 13.99 -5.83
CA HIS A 213 5.76 13.45 -6.85
C HIS A 213 6.33 12.10 -6.43
N GLY A 214 7.14 12.07 -5.37
CA GLY A 214 7.85 10.84 -5.00
C GLY A 214 8.96 11.06 -3.99
N VAL A 215 10.00 10.23 -4.06
CA VAL A 215 11.12 10.25 -3.10
C VAL A 215 12.46 10.02 -3.80
N TYR A 216 13.51 10.67 -3.32
CA TYR A 216 14.91 10.36 -3.63
C TYR A 216 15.54 9.68 -2.42
N VAL A 217 16.15 8.51 -2.61
CA VAL A 217 16.79 7.70 -1.56
C VAL A 217 18.20 7.34 -1.98
N TRP A 218 19.19 7.43 -1.09
CA TRP A 218 20.57 7.07 -1.38
C TRP A 218 21.21 6.24 -0.27
N GLY A 219 22.27 5.52 -0.62
CA GLY A 219 23.06 4.73 0.33
C GLY A 219 24.49 4.56 -0.16
N ASP A 220 25.36 4.04 0.71
CA ASP A 220 26.79 3.85 0.44
C ASP A 220 27.05 2.80 -0.66
N SER A 221 26.04 2.00 -0.98
CA SER A 221 26.02 1.01 -2.06
C SER A 221 24.60 0.85 -2.60
N TRP A 222 24.43 0.20 -3.75
CA TRP A 222 23.12 -0.14 -4.28
C TRP A 222 22.29 -1.01 -3.31
N ILE A 223 22.94 -1.87 -2.53
CA ILE A 223 22.30 -2.73 -1.52
C ILE A 223 21.68 -1.84 -0.43
N SER A 224 22.47 -0.91 0.10
CA SER A 224 22.02 0.03 1.13
C SER A 224 20.94 0.97 0.60
N ALA A 225 21.10 1.53 -0.60
CA ALA A 225 20.09 2.39 -1.21
C ALA A 225 18.76 1.65 -1.40
N LYS A 226 18.78 0.42 -1.94
CA LYS A 226 17.59 -0.41 -2.14
C LYS A 226 16.93 -0.79 -0.81
N THR A 227 17.71 -1.27 0.16
CA THR A 227 17.20 -1.69 1.47
C THR A 227 16.51 -0.52 2.18
N GLN A 228 17.14 0.65 2.17
CA GLN A 228 16.53 1.86 2.73
C GLN A 228 15.29 2.29 1.96
N ALA A 229 15.28 2.19 0.63
CA ALA A 229 14.08 2.49 -0.16
C ALA A 229 12.90 1.59 0.24
N GLU A 230 13.12 0.28 0.41
CA GLU A 230 12.09 -0.64 0.90
C GLU A 230 11.58 -0.26 2.29
N CYS A 231 12.48 0.13 3.20
CA CYS A 231 12.10 0.60 4.53
C CYS A 231 11.32 1.90 4.49
N TYR A 232 11.74 2.89 3.69
CA TYR A 232 11.03 4.15 3.52
C TYR A 232 9.62 3.93 2.96
N HIS A 233 9.50 3.16 1.88
CA HIS A 233 8.22 2.84 1.27
C HIS A 233 7.29 2.09 2.24
N TYR A 234 7.82 1.13 3.01
CA TYR A 234 7.05 0.49 4.08
C TYR A 234 6.58 1.50 5.12
N LEU A 235 7.45 2.41 5.59
CA LEU A 235 7.13 3.37 6.63
C LEU A 235 6.12 4.43 6.16
N PHE A 236 6.18 4.83 4.88
CA PHE A 236 5.16 5.71 4.28
C PHE A 236 3.80 5.02 4.20
N ASP A 237 3.75 3.77 3.72
CA ASP A 237 2.52 2.97 3.68
C ASP A 237 1.96 2.71 5.09
N ALA A 238 2.82 2.40 6.05
CA ALA A 238 2.43 2.24 7.46
C ALA A 238 1.84 3.54 8.02
N ALA A 239 2.46 4.70 7.77
CA ALA A 239 1.92 5.99 8.19
C ALA A 239 0.55 6.28 7.57
N ILE A 240 0.37 6.00 6.28
CA ILE A 240 -0.92 6.15 5.60
C ILE A 240 -1.98 5.25 6.25
N LYS A 241 -1.65 3.98 6.51
CA LYS A 241 -2.57 3.02 7.15
C LYS A 241 -2.89 3.42 8.58
N LEU A 242 -1.90 3.83 9.36
CA LEU A 242 -2.10 4.34 10.72
C LEU A 242 -3.02 5.57 10.70
N HIS A 243 -2.79 6.51 9.78
CA HIS A 243 -3.64 7.67 9.59
C HIS A 243 -5.09 7.28 9.27
N GLN A 244 -5.29 6.34 8.33
CA GLN A 244 -6.62 5.82 7.96
C GLN A 244 -7.33 5.16 9.15
N LEU A 245 -6.58 4.58 10.09
CA LEU A 245 -7.08 4.00 11.32
C LEU A 245 -7.24 5.03 12.47
N GLY A 246 -6.95 6.31 12.23
CA GLY A 246 -7.01 7.37 13.24
C GLY A 246 -5.89 7.32 14.29
N LEU A 247 -4.79 6.63 13.98
CA LEU A 247 -3.62 6.46 14.83
C LEU A 247 -2.51 7.43 14.40
N ASP A 248 -1.89 8.09 15.36
CA ASP A 248 -0.76 8.99 15.10
C ASP A 248 0.55 8.19 14.98
N TRP A 249 1.08 8.13 13.77
CA TRP A 249 2.34 7.44 13.45
C TRP A 249 3.58 8.17 13.98
N SER A 250 3.45 9.43 14.39
CA SER A 250 4.56 10.22 14.96
C SER A 250 4.73 10.03 16.47
N THR A 251 3.83 9.29 17.12
CA THR A 251 3.88 9.04 18.57
C THR A 251 4.23 7.58 18.88
N PRO A 252 4.94 7.28 19.98
CA PRO A 252 5.20 5.89 20.43
C PRO A 252 3.93 5.10 20.73
N THR A 253 2.84 5.81 21.02
CA THR A 253 1.53 5.27 21.35
C THR A 253 0.63 5.41 20.13
N HIS A 254 0.88 4.65 19.07
CA HIS A 254 0.09 4.66 17.82
C HIS A 254 -1.42 4.35 18.05
N GLY A 255 -2.15 5.17 18.81
CA GLY A 255 -3.46 4.91 19.42
C GLY A 255 -3.41 4.38 20.87
N PRO A 256 -4.49 4.55 21.65
CA PRO A 256 -4.43 4.43 23.10
C PRO A 256 -4.35 2.98 23.58
N ILE A 257 -3.24 2.60 24.22
CA ILE A 257 -3.27 1.57 25.25
C ILE A 257 -3.86 2.20 26.51
N ARG A 258 -5.19 2.29 26.59
CA ARG A 258 -5.84 2.47 27.91
C ARG A 258 -5.89 1.10 28.57
N SER A 259 -4.81 0.78 29.29
CA SER A 259 -4.88 -0.14 30.42
C SER A 259 -5.96 0.40 31.38
N ILE A 260 -7.16 -0.20 31.35
CA ILE A 260 -8.17 0.02 32.39
C ILE A 260 -7.74 -0.83 33.59
N ASN A 261 -6.67 -0.40 34.27
CA ASN A 261 -6.27 -0.93 35.57
C ASN A 261 -5.35 0.09 36.25
N GLY A 262 -5.92 0.96 37.07
CA GLY A 262 -5.16 1.92 37.89
C GLY A 262 -6.07 2.91 38.63
N ILE A 263 -6.06 2.81 39.95
CA ILE A 263 -6.98 3.40 40.93
C ILE A 263 -6.57 4.83 41.37
N TRP A 264 -7.57 5.58 41.88
CA TRP A 264 -7.53 6.81 42.73
C TRP A 264 -7.33 8.16 42.02
N GLY A 265 -8.27 9.10 42.13
CA GLY A 265 -8.38 10.09 43.24
C GLY A 265 -7.67 11.38 42.81
N CYS A 266 -8.18 12.60 42.86
CA CYS A 266 -8.93 13.31 43.89
C CYS A 266 -9.48 14.62 43.28
N ASN A 267 -10.46 15.22 43.95
CA ASN A 267 -11.05 16.54 43.71
C ASN A 267 -10.08 17.68 43.34
N GLY A 268 -10.57 18.58 42.48
CA GLY A 268 -10.00 19.91 42.25
C GLY A 268 -10.94 20.82 41.44
N THR A 269 -12.02 21.28 42.05
CA THR A 269 -12.84 22.40 41.56
C THR A 269 -12.03 23.69 41.65
N MET A 270 -11.90 24.46 40.57
CA MET A 270 -11.84 25.94 40.64
C MET A 270 -12.26 26.60 39.32
N SER A 271 -13.15 27.59 39.49
CA SER A 271 -13.82 28.39 38.47
C SER A 271 -13.07 29.71 38.19
N ARG A 272 -13.55 30.44 37.14
CA ARG A 272 -13.26 31.84 36.72
C ARG A 272 -12.12 31.97 35.69
N GLY A 273 -12.28 32.69 34.59
CA GLY A 273 -13.36 33.54 34.10
C GLY A 273 -12.93 34.19 32.78
N LEU A 274 -13.88 34.41 31.87
CA LEU A 274 -13.62 35.09 30.61
C LEU A 274 -13.11 36.51 30.86
N LYS A 275 -11.94 36.83 30.28
CA LYS A 275 -11.58 38.17 29.87
C LYS A 275 -11.36 38.15 28.37
N VAL A 276 -12.18 38.95 27.68
CA VAL A 276 -12.13 39.20 26.24
C VAL A 276 -10.82 39.86 25.86
N GLY A 277 -10.16 39.32 24.84
CA GLY A 277 -9.00 39.95 24.21
C GLY A 277 -8.41 39.12 23.08
N GLY A 278 -8.90 39.36 21.85
CA GLY A 278 -8.13 39.29 20.60
C GLY A 278 -7.65 37.93 20.06
N LEU A 279 -8.20 37.56 18.90
CA LEU A 279 -7.63 36.70 17.84
C LEU A 279 -7.53 35.19 18.11
N SER A 280 -8.43 34.42 17.47
CA SER A 280 -8.07 33.44 16.44
C SER A 280 -9.33 32.91 15.74
N LEU A 281 -9.28 32.83 14.41
CA LEU A 281 -10.17 32.02 13.59
C LEU A 281 -9.61 30.60 13.62
N ASP A 282 -9.82 29.92 14.74
CA ASP A 282 -9.72 28.46 14.84
C ASP A 282 -11.04 28.00 15.47
N ASP A 283 -11.43 26.77 15.15
CA ASP A 283 -12.71 26.13 15.46
C ASP A 283 -13.87 26.42 14.48
N MET A 284 -13.62 26.12 13.20
CA MET A 284 -14.61 25.33 12.46
C MET A 284 -13.91 24.11 11.85
N ILE A 285 -13.41 23.23 12.72
CA ILE A 285 -13.16 21.83 12.36
C ILE A 285 -14.54 21.25 12.08
N GLU A 286 -14.92 21.16 10.80
CA GLU A 286 -15.97 20.25 10.33
C GLU A 286 -15.79 18.92 11.08
N PRO A 287 -16.81 18.37 11.77
CA PRO A 287 -16.64 17.16 12.55
C PRO A 287 -16.17 16.07 11.60
N SER A 288 -14.90 15.66 11.74
CA SER A 288 -14.32 14.52 11.05
C SER A 288 -15.37 13.41 11.09
N GLN A 289 -15.88 12.96 9.94
CA GLN A 289 -16.85 11.86 9.93
C GLN A 289 -16.13 10.63 10.48
N ARG A 290 -16.21 10.43 11.80
CA ARG A 290 -15.66 9.27 12.47
C ARG A 290 -16.53 8.11 12.07
N CYS A 291 -15.89 7.05 11.60
CA CYS A 291 -16.56 5.82 11.28
C CYS A 291 -15.98 4.70 12.15
N ILE A 292 -16.84 3.85 12.69
CA ILE A 292 -16.46 2.66 13.44
C ILE A 292 -16.78 1.46 12.55
N LEU A 293 -15.76 0.73 12.15
CA LEU A 293 -15.91 -0.56 11.49
C LEU A 293 -15.90 -1.64 12.56
N LEU A 294 -17.01 -2.36 12.71
CA LEU A 294 -17.16 -3.43 13.67
C LEU A 294 -17.06 -4.78 12.96
N ASP A 295 -16.24 -5.65 13.54
CA ASP A 295 -16.45 -7.08 13.39
C ASP A 295 -17.71 -7.49 14.17
N ILE A 296 -18.25 -8.67 13.89
CA ILE A 296 -19.50 -9.13 14.51
C ILE A 296 -19.23 -10.32 15.40
N GLU A 297 -18.63 -11.37 14.85
CA GLU A 297 -18.33 -12.57 15.60
C GLU A 297 -17.26 -12.28 16.66
N GLY A 298 -17.59 -12.46 17.93
CA GLY A 298 -16.71 -12.16 19.06
C GLY A 298 -16.61 -10.67 19.41
N THR A 299 -17.29 -9.78 18.68
CA THR A 299 -17.30 -8.33 18.93
C THR A 299 -18.69 -7.82 19.28
N THR A 300 -19.71 -8.07 18.45
CA THR A 300 -21.10 -7.69 18.75
C THR A 300 -21.93 -8.88 19.20
N THR A 301 -21.59 -10.09 18.75
CA THR A 301 -22.28 -11.35 19.05
C THR A 301 -21.28 -12.38 19.56
N PRO A 302 -21.62 -13.19 20.58
CA PRO A 302 -20.74 -14.25 21.04
C PRO A 302 -20.36 -15.24 19.92
N ILE A 303 -19.09 -15.62 19.85
CA ILE A 303 -18.61 -16.71 18.96
C ILE A 303 -19.41 -18.01 19.20
N SER A 304 -19.78 -18.26 20.46
CA SER A 304 -20.63 -19.38 20.84
C SER A 304 -22.01 -19.36 20.18
N PHE A 305 -22.58 -18.19 19.87
CA PHE A 305 -23.86 -18.13 19.15
C PHE A 305 -23.74 -18.67 17.72
N VAL A 306 -22.62 -18.40 17.04
CA VAL A 306 -22.37 -18.93 15.69
C VAL A 306 -22.19 -20.44 15.73
N THR A 307 -21.35 -20.91 16.65
CA THR A 307 -20.96 -22.33 16.74
C THR A 307 -22.03 -23.21 17.38
N ASP A 308 -22.73 -22.73 18.42
CA ASP A 308 -23.67 -23.53 19.20
C ASP A 308 -25.14 -23.36 18.75
N VAL A 309 -25.47 -22.30 18.01
CA VAL A 309 -26.85 -22.02 17.58
C VAL A 309 -26.98 -22.05 16.07
N LEU A 310 -26.21 -21.24 15.35
CA LEU A 310 -26.43 -21.04 13.92
C LEU A 310 -26.02 -22.23 13.06
N PHE A 311 -24.83 -22.79 13.26
CA PHE A 311 -24.43 -23.99 12.51
C PHE A 311 -25.34 -25.20 12.83
N PRO A 312 -25.69 -25.49 14.09
CA PRO A 312 -26.66 -26.53 14.41
C PRO A 312 -28.05 -26.27 13.82
N TYR A 313 -28.52 -25.02 13.84
CA TYR A 313 -29.81 -24.66 13.23
C TYR A 313 -29.81 -24.89 11.72
N ALA A 314 -28.76 -24.46 11.02
CA ALA A 314 -28.64 -24.70 9.59
C ALA A 314 -28.70 -26.20 9.31
N HIS A 315 -27.86 -26.99 9.99
CA HIS A 315 -27.82 -28.44 9.84
C HIS A 315 -29.21 -29.09 10.03
N ALA A 316 -29.93 -28.73 11.09
CA ALA A 316 -31.25 -29.32 11.38
C ALA A 316 -32.36 -28.90 10.38
N ASN A 317 -32.19 -27.79 9.66
CA ASN A 317 -33.25 -27.20 8.84
C ASN A 317 -33.01 -27.25 7.32
N VAL A 318 -31.87 -27.77 6.84
CA VAL A 318 -31.59 -27.92 5.39
C VAL A 318 -32.74 -28.60 4.66
N GLY A 319 -33.21 -29.75 5.15
CA GLY A 319 -34.28 -30.50 4.50
C GLY A 319 -35.62 -29.76 4.48
N LYS A 320 -35.98 -29.11 5.60
CA LYS A 320 -37.21 -28.32 5.73
C LYS A 320 -37.19 -27.11 4.78
N HIS A 321 -36.06 -26.40 4.73
CA HIS A 321 -35.87 -25.25 3.85
C HIS A 321 -35.97 -25.65 2.38
N LEU A 322 -35.16 -26.63 1.94
CA LEU A 322 -35.19 -27.12 0.56
C LEU A 322 -36.57 -27.65 0.15
N ALA A 323 -37.32 -28.32 1.04
CA ALA A 323 -38.67 -28.78 0.73
C ALA A 323 -39.66 -27.63 0.54
N ALA A 324 -39.58 -26.60 1.40
CA ALA A 324 -40.47 -25.45 1.39
C ALA A 324 -40.19 -24.48 0.23
N THR A 325 -38.92 -24.31 -0.15
CA THR A 325 -38.51 -23.29 -1.13
C THR A 325 -38.01 -23.88 -2.45
N PHE A 326 -38.04 -25.20 -2.64
CA PHE A 326 -37.49 -25.87 -3.82
C PHE A 326 -37.81 -25.20 -5.16
N ASP A 327 -39.07 -24.79 -5.36
CA ASP A 327 -39.54 -24.25 -6.65
C ASP A 327 -39.25 -22.74 -6.80
N SER A 328 -38.60 -22.12 -5.82
CA SER A 328 -38.16 -20.73 -5.91
C SER A 328 -36.88 -20.60 -6.73
N GLU A 329 -36.78 -19.49 -7.47
CA GLU A 329 -35.60 -19.17 -8.30
C GLU A 329 -34.31 -19.17 -7.48
N GLU A 330 -34.34 -18.56 -6.28
CA GLU A 330 -33.19 -18.50 -5.37
C GLU A 330 -32.72 -19.89 -4.89
N THR A 331 -33.66 -20.79 -4.56
CA THR A 331 -33.31 -22.15 -4.13
C THR A 331 -32.79 -22.98 -5.31
N GLN A 332 -33.30 -22.74 -6.52
CA GLN A 332 -32.80 -23.39 -7.72
C GLN A 332 -31.36 -22.97 -8.03
N ASP A 333 -30.98 -21.71 -7.77
CA ASP A 333 -29.59 -21.26 -7.90
C ASP A 333 -28.66 -21.94 -6.88
N ASP A 334 -29.08 -22.05 -5.61
CA ASP A 334 -28.36 -22.82 -4.59
C ASP A 334 -28.18 -24.28 -5.01
N ILE A 335 -29.25 -24.91 -5.50
CA ILE A 335 -29.26 -26.30 -5.98
C ILE A 335 -28.29 -26.48 -7.14
N ASN A 336 -28.23 -25.54 -8.09
CA ASN A 336 -27.31 -25.59 -9.23
C ASN A 336 -25.84 -25.48 -8.80
N LEU A 337 -25.55 -24.57 -7.87
CA LEU A 337 -24.21 -24.43 -7.29
C LEU A 337 -23.79 -25.68 -6.51
N LEU A 338 -24.68 -26.21 -5.68
CA LEU A 338 -24.44 -27.44 -4.93
C LEU A 338 -24.28 -28.65 -5.86
N ARG A 339 -25.09 -28.78 -6.91
CA ARG A 339 -24.97 -29.85 -7.91
C ARG A 339 -23.61 -29.81 -8.60
N SER A 340 -23.15 -28.62 -8.98
CA SER A 340 -21.82 -28.43 -9.59
C SER A 340 -20.69 -28.82 -8.63
N GLN A 341 -20.78 -28.42 -7.36
CA GLN A 341 -19.80 -28.78 -6.34
C GLN A 341 -19.78 -30.29 -6.07
N ILE A 342 -20.94 -30.92 -5.93
CA ILE A 342 -21.06 -32.35 -5.65
C ILE A 342 -20.51 -33.17 -6.83
N GLN A 343 -20.77 -32.75 -8.07
CA GLN A 343 -20.19 -33.39 -9.26
C GLN A 343 -18.66 -33.34 -9.22
N HIS A 344 -18.09 -32.19 -8.89
CA HIS A 344 -16.64 -32.06 -8.70
C HIS A 344 -16.11 -32.96 -7.57
N ASP A 345 -16.82 -33.01 -6.44
CA ASP A 345 -16.46 -33.84 -5.30
C ASP A 345 -16.48 -35.35 -5.63
N LEU A 346 -17.45 -35.79 -6.45
CA LEU A 346 -17.52 -37.17 -6.95
C LEU A 346 -16.35 -37.51 -7.88
N GLU A 347 -15.98 -36.59 -8.77
CA GLU A 347 -14.82 -36.75 -9.67
C GLU A 347 -13.50 -36.83 -8.90
N GLN A 348 -13.39 -36.09 -7.80
CA GLN A 348 -12.22 -36.11 -6.92
C GLN A 348 -12.25 -37.24 -5.88
N GLY A 349 -13.33 -38.05 -5.83
CA GLY A 349 -13.46 -39.15 -4.89
C GLY A 349 -13.58 -38.70 -3.42
N VAL A 350 -14.16 -37.54 -3.15
CA VAL A 350 -14.32 -37.00 -1.81
C VAL A 350 -15.26 -37.91 -0.99
N VAL A 351 -14.79 -38.30 0.20
CA VAL A 351 -15.55 -39.15 1.12
C VAL A 351 -16.83 -38.45 1.58
N GLY A 352 -17.98 -39.09 1.38
CA GLY A 352 -19.29 -38.56 1.76
C GLY A 352 -20.08 -37.88 0.63
N ALA A 353 -19.49 -37.73 -0.56
CA ALA A 353 -20.21 -37.28 -1.74
C ALA A 353 -21.13 -38.38 -2.29
N VAL A 354 -22.39 -38.04 -2.53
CA VAL A 354 -23.42 -38.96 -3.06
C VAL A 354 -24.00 -38.38 -4.36
N PRO A 355 -24.12 -39.17 -5.44
CA PRO A 355 -24.70 -38.68 -6.69
C PRO A 355 -26.13 -38.21 -6.51
N ILE A 356 -26.42 -37.04 -7.08
CA ILE A 356 -27.76 -36.46 -7.09
C ILE A 356 -28.57 -37.11 -8.23
N PRO A 357 -29.75 -37.69 -7.95
CA PRO A 357 -30.59 -38.28 -8.98
C PRO A 357 -31.15 -37.20 -9.92
N PRO A 358 -31.52 -37.56 -11.17
CA PRO A 358 -32.17 -36.64 -12.10
C PRO A 358 -33.49 -36.08 -11.56
N ASP A 359 -33.83 -34.86 -11.94
CA ASP A 359 -35.01 -34.13 -11.42
C ASP A 359 -36.35 -34.85 -11.66
N TYR A 360 -36.44 -35.71 -12.68
CA TYR A 360 -37.64 -36.49 -13.01
C TYR A 360 -37.91 -37.67 -12.06
N VAL A 361 -36.95 -38.03 -11.19
CA VAL A 361 -37.06 -39.17 -10.26
C VAL A 361 -37.92 -38.81 -9.03
N GLY A 362 -38.18 -37.53 -8.81
CA GLY A 362 -39.06 -37.02 -7.76
C GLY A 362 -38.34 -36.07 -6.81
N LYS A 363 -38.97 -34.92 -6.54
CA LYS A 363 -38.46 -33.82 -5.70
C LYS A 363 -37.95 -34.29 -4.33
N GLU A 364 -38.64 -35.22 -3.68
CA GLU A 364 -38.30 -35.73 -2.35
C GLU A 364 -36.96 -36.49 -2.34
N LEU A 365 -36.70 -37.30 -3.36
CA LEU A 365 -35.44 -38.06 -3.49
C LEU A 365 -34.26 -37.15 -3.83
N VAL A 366 -34.50 -36.11 -4.63
CA VAL A 366 -33.49 -35.08 -4.95
C VAL A 366 -33.11 -34.31 -3.69
N ILE A 367 -34.09 -33.84 -2.91
CA ILE A 367 -33.84 -33.11 -1.65
C ILE A 367 -33.09 -34.00 -0.64
N ALA A 368 -33.51 -35.26 -0.47
CA ALA A 368 -32.83 -36.18 0.44
C ALA A 368 -31.34 -36.38 0.08
N SER A 369 -31.03 -36.40 -1.22
CA SER A 369 -29.65 -36.51 -1.71
C SER A 369 -28.84 -35.24 -1.45
N PHE A 370 -29.44 -34.06 -1.59
CA PHE A 370 -28.80 -32.79 -1.22
C PHE A 370 -28.56 -32.68 0.28
N VAL A 371 -29.53 -33.06 1.10
CA VAL A 371 -29.39 -33.08 2.57
C VAL A 371 -28.20 -33.96 2.98
N ALA A 372 -28.12 -35.18 2.44
CA ALA A 372 -27.03 -36.10 2.77
C ALA A 372 -25.63 -35.53 2.41
N ASN A 373 -25.51 -34.88 1.25
CA ASN A 373 -24.27 -34.23 0.83
C ASN A 373 -23.92 -33.02 1.71
N VAL A 374 -24.90 -32.15 2.00
CA VAL A 374 -24.71 -30.97 2.84
C VAL A 374 -24.32 -31.37 4.26
N GLU A 375 -24.97 -32.38 4.85
CA GLU A 375 -24.60 -32.93 6.15
C GLU A 375 -23.16 -33.47 6.17
N ALA A 376 -22.74 -34.16 5.10
CA ALA A 376 -21.37 -34.65 4.97
C ALA A 376 -20.36 -33.48 4.87
N MET A 377 -20.69 -32.43 4.11
CA MET A 377 -19.85 -31.23 3.99
C MET A 377 -19.71 -30.47 5.32
N ILE A 378 -20.81 -30.34 6.07
CA ILE A 378 -20.82 -29.71 7.40
C ILE A 378 -20.00 -30.54 8.39
N ARG A 379 -20.18 -31.86 8.42
CA ARG A 379 -19.45 -32.76 9.33
C ARG A 379 -17.94 -32.75 9.07
N ALA A 380 -17.54 -32.53 7.82
CA ALA A 380 -16.15 -32.42 7.41
C ALA A 380 -15.59 -30.99 7.51
N ASP A 381 -16.34 -30.03 8.08
CA ASP A 381 -15.96 -28.63 8.25
C ASP A 381 -15.44 -27.98 6.96
N ARG A 382 -16.12 -28.26 5.83
CA ARG A 382 -15.64 -27.83 4.52
C ARG A 382 -16.03 -26.38 4.23
N ASN A 383 -15.04 -25.54 3.99
CA ASN A 383 -15.24 -24.14 3.61
C ASN A 383 -15.55 -24.01 2.10
N ILE A 384 -16.82 -24.19 1.74
CA ILE A 384 -17.30 -24.18 0.34
C ILE A 384 -18.27 -23.03 0.11
N THR A 385 -18.12 -22.31 -1.00
CA THR A 385 -18.99 -21.19 -1.37
C THR A 385 -20.47 -21.58 -1.49
N ALA A 386 -20.77 -22.70 -2.17
CA ALA A 386 -22.14 -23.19 -2.35
C ALA A 386 -22.83 -23.53 -1.01
N LEU A 387 -22.08 -24.13 -0.07
CA LEU A 387 -22.60 -24.44 1.27
C LEU A 387 -22.90 -23.17 2.06
N LYS A 388 -21.99 -22.19 2.02
CA LYS A 388 -22.15 -20.90 2.73
C LYS A 388 -23.34 -20.10 2.23
N GLN A 389 -23.65 -20.18 0.94
CA GLN A 389 -24.81 -19.51 0.35
C GLN A 389 -26.12 -20.09 0.90
N LEU A 390 -26.30 -21.41 0.79
CA LEU A 390 -27.47 -22.10 1.30
C LEU A 390 -27.66 -21.89 2.82
N GLN A 391 -26.57 -21.97 3.61
CA GLN A 391 -26.62 -21.68 5.06
C GLN A 391 -27.15 -20.27 5.34
N GLY A 392 -26.75 -19.27 4.55
CA GLY A 392 -27.28 -17.90 4.61
C GLY A 392 -28.79 -17.84 4.44
N HIS A 393 -29.33 -18.52 3.42
CA HIS A 393 -30.78 -18.53 3.14
C HIS A 393 -31.59 -19.28 4.21
N ILE A 394 -31.01 -20.36 4.76
CA ILE A 394 -31.63 -21.08 5.89
C ILE A 394 -31.71 -20.18 7.13
N TRP A 395 -30.63 -19.48 7.47
CA TRP A 395 -30.64 -18.55 8.60
C TRP A 395 -31.64 -17.41 8.40
N ARG A 396 -31.73 -16.85 7.19
CA ARG A 396 -32.75 -15.85 6.84
C ARG A 396 -34.16 -16.36 7.17
N THR A 397 -34.46 -17.58 6.76
CA THR A 397 -35.76 -18.21 7.02
C THR A 397 -36.00 -18.36 8.52
N GLY A 398 -34.99 -18.77 9.28
CA GLY A 398 -35.07 -18.91 10.74
C GLY A 398 -35.31 -17.57 11.45
N PHE A 399 -34.66 -16.50 11.02
CA PHE A 399 -34.88 -15.16 11.58
C PHE A 399 -36.26 -14.61 11.20
N GLN A 400 -36.71 -14.78 9.95
CA GLN A 400 -38.03 -14.32 9.49
C GLN A 400 -39.19 -15.04 10.18
N SER A 401 -38.99 -16.31 10.53
CA SER A 401 -39.99 -17.13 11.24
C SER A 401 -39.93 -16.98 12.77
N ASN A 402 -39.02 -16.15 13.29
CA ASN A 402 -38.70 -16.04 14.73
C ASN A 402 -38.26 -17.37 15.38
N GLU A 403 -37.83 -18.35 14.59
CA GLU A 403 -37.20 -19.58 15.10
C GLU A 403 -35.75 -19.32 15.56
N LEU A 404 -35.10 -18.30 14.97
CA LEU A 404 -33.82 -17.76 15.42
C LEU A 404 -34.02 -16.35 15.98
N VAL A 405 -33.37 -16.07 17.11
CA VAL A 405 -33.32 -14.73 17.70
C VAL A 405 -31.86 -14.32 17.77
N GLY A 406 -31.55 -13.14 17.22
CA GLY A 406 -30.19 -12.62 17.25
C GLY A 406 -29.78 -12.23 18.67
N VAL A 407 -28.60 -12.67 19.10
CA VAL A 407 -28.03 -12.33 20.41
C VAL A 407 -26.84 -11.40 20.21
N VAL A 408 -26.83 -10.30 20.96
CA VAL A 408 -25.69 -9.38 21.04
C VAL A 408 -25.22 -9.26 22.49
N PHE A 409 -23.99 -8.82 22.73
CA PHE A 409 -23.54 -8.50 24.09
C PHE A 409 -24.34 -7.32 24.67
N ASP A 410 -24.54 -7.31 25.98
CA ASP A 410 -25.40 -6.34 26.67
C ASP A 410 -24.97 -4.87 26.46
N ASP A 411 -23.68 -4.63 26.23
CA ASP A 411 -23.10 -3.30 26.04
C ASP A 411 -23.20 -2.80 24.58
N VAL A 412 -23.53 -3.68 23.63
CA VAL A 412 -23.55 -3.37 22.19
C VAL A 412 -24.68 -2.40 21.84
N PRO A 413 -25.95 -2.60 22.26
CA PRO A 413 -27.03 -1.64 21.96
C PRO A 413 -26.71 -0.23 22.47
N GLU A 414 -26.23 -0.11 23.71
CA GLU A 414 -25.87 1.18 24.31
C GLU A 414 -24.67 1.83 23.61
N ALA A 415 -23.70 1.05 23.13
CA ALA A 415 -22.57 1.55 22.35
C ALA A 415 -23.04 2.09 21.00
N LEU A 416 -23.87 1.33 20.27
CA LEU A 416 -24.41 1.73 18.97
C LEU A 416 -25.26 3.00 19.07
N GLU A 417 -26.14 3.08 20.07
CA GLU A 417 -26.96 4.29 20.32
C GLU A 417 -26.09 5.52 20.62
N ARG A 418 -25.06 5.38 21.48
CA ARG A 418 -24.14 6.48 21.80
C ARG A 418 -23.36 6.95 20.58
N TRP A 419 -22.88 6.03 19.75
CA TRP A 419 -22.14 6.37 18.53
C TRP A 419 -23.04 7.06 17.51
N HIS A 420 -24.25 6.55 17.31
CA HIS A 420 -25.24 7.16 16.43
C HIS A 420 -25.62 8.57 16.89
N ALA A 421 -25.92 8.75 18.19
CA ALA A 421 -26.22 10.06 18.78
C ALA A 421 -25.05 11.06 18.67
N SER A 422 -23.82 10.57 18.56
CA SER A 422 -22.62 11.38 18.39
C SER A 422 -22.28 11.68 16.92
N GLY A 423 -23.13 11.29 15.97
CA GLY A 423 -22.92 11.49 14.53
C GLY A 423 -21.82 10.60 13.93
N ILE A 424 -21.44 9.52 14.62
CA ILE A 424 -20.44 8.56 14.17
C ILE A 424 -21.12 7.51 13.28
N LYS A 425 -20.60 7.28 12.08
CA LYS A 425 -21.09 6.24 11.18
C LYS A 425 -20.62 4.87 11.65
N VAL A 426 -21.50 3.89 11.80
CA VAL A 426 -21.11 2.51 12.13
C VAL A 426 -21.22 1.66 10.86
N LEU A 427 -20.15 0.96 10.51
CA LEU A 427 -20.07 0.01 9.41
C LEU A 427 -19.77 -1.38 9.98
N TYR A 428 -20.20 -2.43 9.28
CA TYR A 428 -19.98 -3.82 9.70
C TYR A 428 -19.20 -4.56 8.61
N LEU A 429 -18.25 -5.42 9.00
CA LEU A 429 -17.59 -6.36 8.08
C LEU A 429 -18.57 -7.49 7.72
N LEU A 430 -19.15 -7.45 6.52
CA LEU A 430 -20.22 -8.37 6.11
C LEU A 430 -19.68 -9.70 5.57
N SER A 431 -20.14 -10.81 6.15
CA SER A 431 -20.22 -12.14 5.52
C SER A 431 -21.70 -12.46 5.25
N LEU A 432 -22.03 -13.45 4.39
CA LEU A 432 -23.44 -13.75 4.03
C LEU A 432 -24.36 -14.03 5.23
N PHE A 433 -23.80 -14.54 6.32
CA PHE A 433 -24.47 -14.68 7.63
C PHE A 433 -25.02 -13.35 8.16
N ILE A 434 -24.22 -12.30 8.04
CA ILE A 434 -24.36 -11.03 8.74
C ILE A 434 -25.49 -10.18 8.15
N TYR A 435 -25.71 -10.27 6.84
CA TYR A 435 -26.78 -9.52 6.16
C TYR A 435 -28.16 -9.82 6.78
N TYR A 436 -28.42 -11.08 7.15
CA TYR A 436 -29.68 -11.47 7.77
C TYR A 436 -29.72 -11.21 9.27
N PHE A 437 -28.61 -11.43 9.98
CA PHE A 437 -28.55 -11.20 11.41
C PHE A 437 -28.91 -9.75 11.79
N LEU A 438 -28.33 -8.76 11.11
CA LEU A 438 -28.53 -7.34 11.43
C LEU A 438 -29.93 -6.80 11.06
N SER A 439 -30.63 -7.43 10.10
CA SER A 439 -32.00 -7.06 9.75
C SER A 439 -33.04 -7.55 10.76
N PHE A 440 -32.70 -8.54 11.59
CA PHE A 440 -33.64 -9.19 12.51
C PHE A 440 -33.21 -9.19 13.98
N ALA A 441 -31.95 -8.86 14.30
CA ALA A 441 -31.55 -8.54 15.67
C ALA A 441 -32.30 -7.28 16.13
N SER A 442 -32.73 -7.23 17.40
CA SER A 442 -33.48 -6.12 18.01
C SER A 442 -32.66 -4.83 18.19
N ILE A 443 -31.91 -4.44 17.17
CA ILE A 443 -31.17 -3.18 17.12
C ILE A 443 -32.16 -2.14 16.59
N SER A 444 -32.61 -1.23 17.47
CA SER A 444 -33.62 -0.21 17.18
C SER A 444 -33.13 0.93 16.27
N CYS A 445 -32.01 0.74 15.57
CA CYS A 445 -31.40 1.74 14.71
C CYS A 445 -31.54 1.29 13.24
N PRO A 446 -32.32 2.01 12.40
CA PRO A 446 -32.41 1.68 10.99
C PRO A 446 -31.03 1.81 10.35
N ILE A 447 -30.56 0.71 9.78
CA ILE A 447 -29.32 0.66 9.01
C ILE A 447 -29.59 1.41 7.70
N PRO A 448 -28.93 2.54 7.41
CA PRO A 448 -29.03 3.16 6.10
C PRO A 448 -28.32 2.23 5.10
N LEU A 449 -29.06 1.80 4.07
CA LEU A 449 -28.53 1.07 2.91
C LEU A 449 -27.50 1.90 2.14
#